data_AF-A0AAN9LUP5-F1
#
_entry.id   AF-A0AAN9LUP5-F1
#
_cell.length_a   1.000
_cell.length_b   1.000
_cell.length_c   1.000
_cell.angle_alpha   90.00
_cell.angle_beta   90.00
_cell.angle_gamma   90.00
#
_symmetry.space_group_name_H-M   'P 1'
#
loop_
_entity.id
_entity.type
_entity.pdbx_description
1 polymer ?
#
loop_
_entity_poly.entity_id
_entity_poly.type
_entity_poly.pdbx_seq_one_letter_code
_entity_poly.pdbx_strand_id
1 'polypeptide(L)'
;MRIHQIFFLFFVPLWLNILIDIVTCHCLHHQQYLLLHLKDNLVFNHARSKKLVHWNQSGDCCQWNGVMCNKGRVIHLDLSQEFICGGLNNSSLFNLQFLQNLNLAYNDFNSSIPSKFGRLKNLRYLNLSNAGFHGNIPVEISYLTNLTTLDLSTSFFSKRILKFQKQNFGMFFQNLTKITGLYLDGVMVSAEGKEWCH
;
A
#
# COMPACT_ATOMS: atom_id res chain seq x y z
N MET A 1 -28.97 -62.92 -48.89
CA MET A 1 -29.10 -61.56 -48.32
C MET A 1 -27.77 -61.20 -47.67
N ARG A 2 -27.02 -60.27 -48.26
CA ARG A 2 -25.70 -59.82 -47.78
C ARG A 2 -25.88 -58.92 -46.56
N ILE A 3 -25.13 -59.16 -45.48
CA ILE A 3 -24.92 -58.19 -44.41
C ILE A 3 -23.41 -58.12 -44.18
N HIS A 4 -22.80 -57.04 -44.68
CA HIS A 4 -21.44 -56.65 -44.34
C HIS A 4 -21.45 -56.12 -42.91
N GLN A 5 -20.71 -56.75 -41.99
CA GLN A 5 -20.42 -56.19 -40.68
C GLN A 5 -19.38 -55.07 -40.86
N ILE A 6 -19.85 -53.83 -40.77
CA ILE A 6 -19.01 -52.63 -40.71
C ILE A 6 -18.46 -52.54 -39.29
N PHE A 7 -17.14 -52.70 -39.15
CA PHE A 7 -16.43 -52.51 -37.89
C PHE A 7 -16.37 -51.00 -37.60
N PHE A 8 -17.29 -50.49 -36.79
CA PHE A 8 -17.21 -49.11 -36.29
C PHE A 8 -16.08 -49.02 -35.26
N LEU A 9 -14.92 -48.51 -35.68
CA LEU A 9 -13.89 -48.03 -34.76
C LEU A 9 -14.46 -46.82 -34.01
N PHE A 10 -14.82 -47.02 -32.74
CA PHE A 10 -15.11 -45.93 -31.82
C PHE A 10 -13.84 -45.09 -31.63
N PHE A 11 -13.74 -43.97 -32.33
CA PHE A 11 -12.82 -42.90 -31.97
C PHE A 11 -13.31 -42.30 -30.66
N VAL A 12 -12.73 -42.75 -29.54
CA VAL A 12 -12.87 -42.05 -28.25
C VAL A 12 -12.11 -40.74 -28.40
N PRO A 13 -12.75 -39.56 -28.31
CA PRO A 13 -11.99 -38.32 -28.26
C PRO A 13 -11.14 -38.37 -26.99
N LEU A 14 -9.82 -38.31 -27.13
CA LEU A 14 -8.96 -37.97 -26.01
C LEU A 14 -9.35 -36.56 -25.59
N TRP A 15 -10.24 -36.45 -24.60
CA TRP A 15 -10.39 -35.24 -23.83
C TRP A 15 -9.09 -35.10 -23.05
N LEU A 16 -8.11 -34.45 -23.68
CA LEU A 16 -6.93 -33.97 -22.98
C LEU A 16 -7.48 -32.93 -22.01
N ASN A 17 -7.73 -33.36 -20.77
CA ASN A 17 -7.95 -32.48 -19.64
C ASN A 17 -6.63 -31.74 -19.45
N ILE A 18 -6.42 -30.68 -20.23
CA ILE A 18 -5.45 -29.67 -19.88
C ILE A 18 -6.01 -29.07 -18.60
N LEU A 19 -5.51 -29.55 -17.48
CA LEU A 19 -5.56 -28.85 -16.21
C LEU A 19 -4.80 -27.56 -16.47
N ILE A 20 -5.50 -26.56 -16.98
CA ILE A 20 -5.09 -25.19 -16.76
C ILE A 20 -5.32 -25.04 -15.27
N ASP A 21 -4.30 -25.34 -14.48
CA ASP A 21 -4.19 -24.78 -13.14
C ASP A 21 -4.22 -23.28 -13.36
N ILE A 22 -5.42 -22.71 -13.36
CA ILE A 22 -5.58 -21.30 -13.11
C ILE A 22 -4.95 -21.17 -11.73
N VAL A 23 -3.73 -20.64 -11.67
CA VAL A 23 -3.07 -20.31 -10.42
C VAL A 23 -3.85 -19.13 -9.85
N THR A 24 -5.06 -19.39 -9.36
CA THR A 24 -5.82 -18.46 -8.53
C THR A 24 -5.07 -18.44 -7.22
N CYS A 25 -4.10 -17.54 -7.12
CA CYS A 25 -3.38 -17.40 -5.88
C CYS A 25 -4.27 -16.63 -4.91
N HIS A 26 -4.98 -17.39 -4.08
CA HIS A 26 -5.77 -16.87 -2.99
C HIS A 26 -4.90 -16.03 -2.05
N CYS A 27 -5.51 -15.01 -1.43
CA CYS A 27 -4.87 -14.28 -0.36
C CYS A 27 -4.36 -15.25 0.71
N LEU A 28 -3.09 -15.07 1.09
CA LEU A 28 -2.55 -15.82 2.22
C LEU A 28 -3.33 -15.45 3.48
N HIS A 29 -3.74 -16.46 4.24
CA HIS A 29 -4.54 -16.26 5.46
C HIS A 29 -3.93 -15.21 6.41
N HIS A 30 -2.61 -15.23 6.59
CA HIS A 30 -1.92 -14.23 7.41
C HIS A 30 -2.04 -12.80 6.85
N GLN A 31 -2.04 -12.62 5.53
CA GLN A 31 -2.21 -11.31 4.89
C GLN A 31 -3.65 -10.80 5.06
N GLN A 32 -4.64 -11.66 4.87
CA GLN A 32 -6.05 -11.34 5.13
C GLN A 32 -6.26 -10.93 6.59
N TYR A 33 -5.71 -11.69 7.53
CA TYR A 33 -5.75 -11.37 8.96
C TYR A 33 -5.16 -9.99 9.25
N LEU A 34 -3.98 -9.67 8.69
CA LEU A 34 -3.34 -8.38 8.90
C LEU A 34 -4.19 -7.21 8.37
N LEU A 35 -4.90 -7.39 7.25
CA LEU A 35 -5.79 -6.38 6.67
C LEU A 35 -7.07 -6.19 7.49
N LEU A 36 -7.68 -7.27 8.01
CA LEU A 36 -8.84 -7.16 8.89
C LEU A 36 -8.46 -6.50 10.22
N HIS A 37 -7.34 -6.93 10.82
CA HIS A 37 -6.82 -6.28 12.01
C HIS A 37 -6.45 -4.81 11.75
N LEU A 38 -6.01 -4.46 10.53
CA LEU A 38 -5.75 -3.08 10.15
C LEU A 38 -7.06 -2.30 10.16
N LYS A 39 -8.10 -2.81 9.51
CA LYS A 39 -9.44 -2.22 9.54
C LYS A 39 -9.92 -1.98 10.98
N ASP A 40 -9.74 -2.96 11.87
CA ASP A 40 -10.15 -2.84 13.27
C ASP A 40 -9.31 -1.82 14.07
N ASN A 41 -8.05 -1.59 13.68
CA ASN A 41 -7.20 -0.58 14.30
C ASN A 41 -7.54 0.85 13.85
N LEU A 42 -8.08 1.03 12.65
CA LEU A 42 -8.35 2.34 12.06
C LEU A 42 -9.66 2.93 12.58
N VAL A 43 -9.64 4.24 12.84
CA VAL A 43 -10.85 5.01 13.12
C VAL A 43 -11.25 5.72 11.84
N PHE A 44 -12.43 5.41 11.28
CA PHE A 44 -12.90 5.97 10.02
C PHE A 44 -14.42 6.12 9.97
N ASN A 45 -14.92 6.95 9.05
CA ASN A 45 -16.36 7.14 8.87
C ASN A 45 -16.96 6.00 8.04
N HIS A 46 -17.64 5.06 8.70
CA HIS A 46 -18.31 3.93 8.05
C HIS A 46 -19.33 4.32 6.98
N ALA A 47 -20.08 5.42 7.17
CA ALA A 47 -21.10 5.82 6.18
C ALA A 47 -20.48 6.38 4.88
N ARG A 48 -19.21 6.79 4.91
CA ARG A 48 -18.54 7.44 3.77
C ARG A 48 -17.42 6.59 3.16
N SER A 49 -16.90 5.61 3.90
CA SER A 49 -15.90 4.66 3.40
C SER A 49 -16.47 3.87 2.22
N LYS A 50 -15.65 3.71 1.18
CA LYS A 50 -16.02 3.01 -0.06
C LYS A 50 -15.33 1.65 -0.17
N LYS A 51 -14.28 1.41 0.61
CA LYS A 51 -13.44 0.21 0.52
C LYS A 51 -13.50 -0.60 1.81
N LEU A 52 -13.07 -0.01 2.93
CA LEU A 52 -12.91 -0.69 4.22
C LEU A 52 -14.21 -1.32 4.73
N VAL A 53 -15.37 -0.68 4.51
CA VAL A 53 -16.67 -1.25 4.91
C VAL A 53 -16.97 -2.61 4.28
N HIS A 54 -16.46 -2.87 3.07
CA HIS A 54 -16.72 -4.12 2.35
C HIS A 54 -15.74 -5.25 2.69
N TRP A 55 -14.62 -4.95 3.34
CA TRP A 55 -13.64 -5.96 3.75
C TRP A 55 -14.23 -6.86 4.84
N ASN A 56 -14.24 -8.17 4.61
CA ASN A 56 -14.86 -9.15 5.51
C ASN A 56 -14.12 -10.50 5.48
N GLN A 57 -14.37 -11.38 6.45
CA GLN A 57 -13.70 -12.68 6.56
C GLN A 57 -14.09 -13.67 5.46
N SER A 58 -15.25 -13.52 4.83
CA SER A 58 -15.83 -14.48 3.90
C SER A 58 -15.23 -14.41 2.49
N GLY A 59 -14.61 -13.29 2.11
CA GLY A 59 -14.05 -13.07 0.78
C GLY A 59 -12.53 -13.14 0.72
N ASP A 60 -12.00 -13.46 -0.46
CA ASP A 60 -10.56 -13.41 -0.74
C ASP A 60 -10.06 -11.95 -0.68
N CYS A 61 -9.08 -11.68 0.19
CA CYS A 61 -8.57 -10.32 0.40
C CYS A 61 -7.98 -9.69 -0.88
N CYS A 62 -7.50 -10.51 -1.81
CA CYS A 62 -6.94 -10.03 -3.07
C CYS A 62 -8.00 -9.53 -4.06
N GLN A 63 -9.29 -9.73 -3.73
CA GLN A 63 -10.44 -9.18 -4.46
C GLN A 63 -11.04 -7.96 -3.77
N TRP A 64 -10.52 -7.55 -2.60
CA TRP A 64 -11.04 -6.37 -1.92
C TRP A 64 -10.63 -5.10 -2.64
N ASN A 65 -11.57 -4.15 -2.76
CA ASN A 65 -11.29 -2.83 -3.30
C ASN A 65 -10.11 -2.19 -2.57
N GLY A 66 -9.14 -1.71 -3.34
CA GLY A 66 -7.91 -1.12 -2.82
C GLY A 66 -6.80 -2.12 -2.45
N VAL A 67 -6.99 -3.42 -2.66
CA VAL A 67 -5.96 -4.44 -2.38
C VAL A 67 -5.52 -5.09 -3.70
N MET A 68 -4.20 -5.16 -3.94
CA MET A 68 -3.67 -6.03 -4.99
C MET A 68 -2.60 -6.95 -4.43
N CYS A 69 -2.61 -8.19 -4.91
CA CYS A 69 -1.70 -9.23 -4.47
C CYS A 69 -0.79 -9.72 -5.58
N ASN A 70 0.36 -10.27 -5.17
CA ASN A 70 1.20 -11.10 -6.02
C ASN A 70 1.49 -12.41 -5.27
N LYS A 71 1.08 -13.53 -5.85
CA LYS A 71 1.16 -14.86 -5.21
C LYS A 71 0.60 -14.84 -3.77
N GLY A 72 -0.61 -14.28 -3.61
CA GLY A 72 -1.34 -14.23 -2.34
C GLY A 72 -0.79 -13.24 -1.29
N ARG A 73 0.31 -12.55 -1.60
CA ARG A 73 0.91 -11.51 -0.74
C ARG A 73 0.42 -10.14 -1.14
N VAL A 74 0.03 -9.31 -0.18
CA VAL A 74 -0.43 -7.94 -0.44
C VAL A 74 0.78 -7.08 -0.83
N ILE A 75 0.77 -6.59 -2.06
CA ILE A 75 1.85 -5.75 -2.60
C ILE A 75 1.37 -4.31 -2.84
N HIS A 76 0.07 -4.08 -2.98
CA HIS A 76 -0.52 -2.76 -3.13
C HIS A 76 -1.67 -2.59 -2.15
N LEU A 77 -1.70 -1.46 -1.47
CA LEU A 77 -2.78 -1.06 -0.59
C LEU A 77 -3.15 0.42 -0.82
N ASP A 78 -4.37 0.64 -1.28
CA ASP A 78 -4.96 1.96 -1.50
C ASP A 78 -6.13 2.22 -0.53
N LEU A 79 -5.83 2.98 0.53
CA LEU A 79 -6.78 3.47 1.52
C LEU A 79 -7.02 4.98 1.36
N SER A 80 -6.75 5.54 0.19
CA SER A 80 -7.05 6.95 -0.07
C SER A 80 -8.55 7.21 0.00
N GLN A 81 -8.91 8.40 0.52
CA GLN A 81 -10.31 8.88 0.64
C GLN A 81 -11.23 7.95 1.45
N GLU A 82 -10.71 7.26 2.46
CA GLU A 82 -11.50 6.39 3.33
C GLU A 82 -12.00 7.08 4.60
N PHE A 83 -11.81 8.40 4.71
CA PHE A 83 -12.23 9.23 5.84
C PHE A 83 -11.65 8.72 7.18
N ILE A 84 -10.40 8.26 7.14
CA ILE A 84 -9.66 7.77 8.30
C ILE A 84 -9.18 8.99 9.11
N CYS A 85 -9.42 8.99 10.41
CA CYS A 85 -9.00 10.07 11.32
C CYS A 85 -8.11 9.62 12.48
N GLY A 86 -7.78 8.33 12.57
CA GLY A 86 -6.93 7.82 13.65
C GLY A 86 -6.56 6.34 13.50
N GLY A 87 -5.84 5.83 14.50
CA GLY A 87 -5.52 4.40 14.61
C GLY A 87 -4.22 3.94 13.96
N LEU A 88 -3.53 4.82 13.23
CA LEU A 88 -2.36 4.43 12.44
C LEU A 88 -1.15 4.00 13.30
N ASN A 89 -0.88 4.68 14.42
CA ASN A 89 0.35 4.53 15.23
C ASN A 89 0.66 3.09 15.66
N ASN A 90 -0.36 2.28 15.98
CA ASN A 90 -0.21 0.89 16.42
C ASN A 90 -0.88 -0.10 15.47
N SER A 91 -1.09 0.30 14.22
CA SER A 91 -1.78 -0.53 13.24
C SER A 91 -0.94 -1.70 12.75
N SER A 92 -1.62 -2.78 12.35
CA SER A 92 -1.01 -3.93 11.66
C SER A 92 -0.49 -3.62 10.26
N LEU A 93 -0.73 -2.42 9.72
CA LEU A 93 -0.17 -1.93 8.45
C LEU A 93 1.34 -2.19 8.37
N PHE A 94 2.06 -1.87 9.45
CA PHE A 94 3.52 -1.98 9.50
C PHE A 94 4.03 -3.43 9.55
N ASN A 95 3.14 -4.42 9.56
CA ASN A 95 3.45 -5.84 9.47
C ASN A 95 3.25 -6.41 8.05
N LEU A 96 2.72 -5.63 7.10
CA LEU A 96 2.60 -6.03 5.69
C LEU A 96 3.96 -5.93 4.98
N GLN A 97 4.88 -6.84 5.30
CA GLN A 97 6.29 -6.77 4.86
C GLN A 97 6.49 -6.88 3.33
N PHE A 98 5.50 -7.35 2.59
CA PHE A 98 5.55 -7.46 1.12
C PHE A 98 5.04 -6.22 0.39
N LEU A 99 4.54 -5.23 1.13
CA LEU A 99 3.92 -4.04 0.56
C LEU A 99 4.94 -3.22 -0.24
N GLN A 100 4.57 -2.88 -1.48
CA GLN A 100 5.37 -2.10 -2.42
C GLN A 100 4.72 -0.74 -2.70
N ASN A 101 3.40 -0.68 -2.67
CA ASN A 101 2.66 0.53 -2.94
C ASN A 101 1.66 0.79 -1.82
N LEU A 102 1.75 1.96 -1.21
CA LEU A 102 0.83 2.40 -0.17
C LEU A 102 0.32 3.80 -0.46
N ASN A 103 -1.00 3.91 -0.58
CA ASN A 103 -1.68 5.18 -0.74
C ASN A 103 -2.62 5.43 0.45
N LEU A 104 -2.35 6.50 1.20
CA LEU A 104 -3.16 6.98 2.32
C LEU A 104 -3.68 8.41 2.08
N ALA A 105 -3.55 8.91 0.86
CA ALA A 105 -3.87 10.29 0.51
C ALA A 105 -5.33 10.66 0.81
N TYR A 106 -5.57 11.95 1.06
CA TYR A 106 -6.92 12.48 1.28
C TYR A 106 -7.69 11.80 2.43
N ASN A 107 -7.00 11.50 3.52
CA ASN A 107 -7.58 11.16 4.83
C ASN A 107 -7.38 12.32 5.82
N ASP A 108 -7.76 12.14 7.09
CA ASP A 108 -7.67 13.18 8.12
C ASP A 108 -7.03 12.68 9.43
N PHE A 109 -5.86 12.04 9.34
CA PHE A 109 -5.22 11.33 10.47
C PHE A 109 -4.96 12.19 11.72
N ASN A 110 -4.92 13.52 11.59
CA ASN A 110 -4.70 14.47 12.67
C ASN A 110 -3.60 14.03 13.66
N SER A 111 -2.48 13.52 13.13
CA SER A 111 -1.35 13.01 13.91
C SER A 111 -0.01 13.32 13.23
N SER A 112 1.09 12.97 13.90
CA SER A 112 2.39 12.88 13.23
C SER A 112 2.48 11.63 12.34
N ILE A 113 3.45 11.64 11.41
CA ILE A 113 3.80 10.46 10.62
C ILE A 113 4.54 9.48 11.55
N PRO A 114 4.07 8.22 11.71
CA PRO A 114 4.73 7.25 12.56
C PRO A 114 6.10 6.82 11.98
N SER A 115 7.15 6.79 12.80
CA SER A 115 8.48 6.27 12.40
C SER A 115 8.44 4.82 11.90
N LYS A 116 7.40 4.05 12.31
CA LYS A 116 7.17 2.67 11.90
C LYS A 116 7.00 2.49 10.38
N PHE A 117 6.75 3.54 9.60
CA PHE A 117 6.83 3.47 8.14
C PHE A 117 8.16 2.89 7.65
N GLY A 118 9.26 3.19 8.35
CA GLY A 118 10.58 2.65 8.02
C GLY A 118 10.71 1.13 8.11
N ARG A 119 9.71 0.40 8.64
CA ARG A 119 9.65 -1.07 8.66
C ARG A 119 9.24 -1.67 7.31
N LEU A 120 8.60 -0.91 6.42
CA LEU A 120 8.06 -1.41 5.15
C LEU A 120 9.11 -1.37 4.03
N LYS A 121 10.20 -2.13 4.18
CA LYS A 121 11.42 -2.05 3.33
C LYS A 121 11.23 -2.31 1.84
N ASN A 122 10.10 -2.93 1.46
CA ASN A 122 9.78 -3.21 0.07
C ASN A 122 9.01 -2.08 -0.63
N LEU A 123 8.65 -1.00 0.09
CA LEU A 123 7.95 0.14 -0.50
C LEU A 123 8.77 0.78 -1.62
N ARG A 124 8.05 1.04 -2.72
CA ARG A 124 8.47 1.77 -3.92
C ARG A 124 7.66 3.05 -4.08
N TYR A 125 6.39 3.00 -3.72
CA TYR A 125 5.47 4.14 -3.79
C TYR A 125 4.83 4.37 -2.43
N LEU A 126 4.99 5.59 -1.89
CA LEU A 126 4.34 6.04 -0.66
C LEU A 126 3.68 7.39 -0.90
N ASN A 127 2.34 7.42 -0.76
CA ASN A 127 1.57 8.64 -0.88
C ASN A 127 0.82 8.95 0.42
N LEU A 128 1.21 10.06 1.07
CA LEU A 128 0.61 10.59 2.28
C LEU A 128 -0.01 11.98 2.04
N SER A 129 -0.22 12.38 0.77
CA SER A 129 -0.63 13.73 0.45
C SER A 129 -2.01 14.06 0.96
N ASN A 130 -2.16 15.28 1.47
CA ASN A 130 -3.41 15.79 2.02
C ASN A 130 -4.07 14.83 3.03
N ALA A 131 -3.28 14.06 3.78
CA ALA A 131 -3.78 13.06 4.73
C ALA A 131 -3.93 13.61 6.17
N GLY A 132 -3.74 14.92 6.37
CA GLY A 132 -3.91 15.57 7.66
C GLY A 132 -2.76 15.33 8.66
N PHE A 133 -1.63 14.79 8.21
CA PHE A 133 -0.42 14.67 9.03
C PHE A 133 0.21 16.03 9.36
N HIS A 134 0.90 16.13 10.48
CA HIS A 134 1.60 17.33 10.93
C HIS A 134 2.83 17.02 11.78
N GLY A 135 3.61 18.05 12.11
CA GLY A 135 4.83 17.90 12.89
C GLY A 135 6.01 17.50 12.01
N ASN A 136 6.94 16.73 12.57
CA ASN A 136 8.19 16.38 11.90
C ASN A 136 8.01 15.17 10.98
N ILE A 137 8.67 15.21 9.83
CA ILE A 137 8.88 14.04 8.98
C ILE A 137 9.92 13.13 9.65
N PRO A 138 9.58 11.87 9.99
CA PRO A 138 10.50 10.95 10.65
C PRO A 138 11.64 10.55 9.73
N VAL A 139 12.87 10.49 10.27
CA VAL A 139 14.07 10.11 9.51
C VAL A 139 13.97 8.67 8.98
N GLU A 140 13.16 7.83 9.62
CA GLU A 140 12.95 6.43 9.26
C GLU A 140 12.32 6.24 7.87
N ILE A 141 11.68 7.26 7.28
CA ILE A 141 11.27 7.21 5.87
C ILE A 141 12.49 7.07 4.96
N SER A 142 13.64 7.67 5.32
CA SER A 142 14.90 7.53 4.58
C SER A 142 15.41 6.08 4.57
N TYR A 143 14.93 5.23 5.48
CA TYR A 143 15.31 3.81 5.50
C TYR A 143 14.55 2.97 4.46
N LEU A 144 13.66 3.57 3.68
CA LEU A 144 12.95 2.97 2.56
C LEU A 144 13.80 3.08 1.29
N THR A 145 14.94 2.40 1.25
CA THR A 145 15.93 2.51 0.16
C THR A 145 15.43 2.01 -1.21
N ASN A 146 14.26 1.37 -1.26
CA ASN A 146 13.60 0.97 -2.49
C ASN A 146 12.58 2.00 -3.01
N LEU A 147 12.36 3.09 -2.28
CA LEU A 147 11.34 4.08 -2.60
C LEU A 147 11.73 4.86 -3.86
N THR A 148 10.85 4.83 -4.86
CA THR A 148 10.98 5.59 -6.11
C THR A 148 10.10 6.82 -6.11
N THR A 149 8.98 6.78 -5.36
CA THR A 149 8.05 7.91 -5.28
C THR A 149 7.59 8.14 -3.85
N LEU A 150 7.76 9.39 -3.40
CA LEU A 150 7.31 9.88 -2.11
C LEU A 150 6.49 11.15 -2.31
N ASP A 151 5.23 11.11 -1.90
CA ASP A 151 4.35 12.28 -1.88
C ASP A 151 3.95 12.62 -0.45
N LEU A 152 4.43 13.77 0.02
CA LEU A 152 4.12 14.35 1.33
C LEU A 152 3.37 15.68 1.19
N SER A 153 2.88 15.99 -0.01
CA SER A 153 2.29 17.29 -0.31
C SER A 153 1.06 17.58 0.57
N THR A 154 0.91 18.83 0.96
CA THR A 154 -0.24 19.33 1.72
C THR A 154 -0.74 20.61 1.09
N SER A 155 -2.04 20.88 1.22
CA SER A 155 -2.61 22.17 0.85
C SER A 155 -1.86 23.31 1.55
N PHE A 156 -1.51 24.36 0.80
CA PHE A 156 -0.87 25.57 1.32
C PHE A 156 -1.74 26.32 2.35
N PHE A 157 -3.05 26.04 2.38
CA PHE A 157 -3.99 26.60 3.35
C PHE A 157 -4.17 25.72 4.60
N SER A 158 -3.49 24.57 4.66
CA SER A 158 -3.53 23.69 5.82
C SER A 158 -2.91 24.40 7.02
N LYS A 159 -3.66 24.47 8.13
CA LYS A 159 -3.12 24.91 9.43
C LYS A 159 -2.15 23.86 10.03
N ARG A 160 -2.18 22.64 9.48
CA ARG A 160 -1.34 21.52 9.88
C ARG A 160 -0.06 21.54 9.07
N ILE A 161 1.04 21.86 9.73
CA ILE A 161 2.35 22.01 9.09
C ILE A 161 3.12 20.70 9.24
N LEU A 162 3.55 20.14 8.11
CA LEU A 162 4.54 19.07 8.04
C LEU A 162 5.90 19.70 7.72
N LYS A 163 6.96 19.29 8.44
CA LYS A 163 8.29 19.89 8.29
C LYS A 163 9.42 18.88 8.39
N PHE A 164 10.54 19.14 7.70
CA PHE A 164 11.78 18.42 7.95
C PHE A 164 12.45 18.95 9.21
N GLN A 165 12.95 18.05 10.05
CA GLN A 165 13.84 18.43 11.15
C GLN A 165 15.22 18.75 10.59
N LYS A 166 15.82 19.90 10.96
CA LYS A 166 17.06 20.44 10.38
C LYS A 166 18.17 19.39 10.22
N GLN A 167 18.44 18.63 11.28
CA GLN A 167 19.51 17.61 11.32
C GLN A 167 19.30 16.41 10.38
N ASN A 168 18.08 16.19 9.89
CA ASN A 168 17.75 15.01 9.11
C ASN A 168 17.73 15.28 7.60
N PHE A 169 17.81 16.54 7.16
CA PHE A 169 17.58 16.90 5.74
C PHE A 169 18.60 16.23 4.80
N GLY A 170 19.91 16.36 5.07
CA GLY A 170 20.96 15.76 4.24
C GLY A 170 20.90 14.22 4.21
N MET A 171 20.78 13.58 5.38
CA MET A 171 20.68 12.12 5.47
C MET A 171 19.43 11.57 4.76
N PHE A 172 18.32 12.33 4.78
CA PHE A 172 17.06 11.90 4.19
C PHE A 172 17.19 11.64 2.69
N PHE A 173 17.83 12.56 1.95
CA PHE A 173 17.99 12.43 0.51
C PHE A 173 19.20 11.58 0.11
N GLN A 174 20.24 11.52 0.94
CA GLN A 174 21.38 10.62 0.70
C GLN A 174 20.97 9.15 0.69
N ASN A 175 20.05 8.74 1.57
CA ASN A 175 19.65 7.33 1.68
C ASN A 175 18.59 6.90 0.64
N LEU A 176 17.80 7.84 0.11
CA LEU A 176 16.75 7.57 -0.88
C LEU A 176 17.31 7.53 -2.31
N THR A 177 18.29 6.66 -2.55
CA THR A 177 19.06 6.61 -3.80
C THR A 177 18.27 6.26 -5.06
N LYS A 178 17.06 5.72 -4.91
CA LYS A 178 16.16 5.35 -6.03
C LYS A 178 15.04 6.35 -6.27
N ILE A 179 14.97 7.44 -5.52
CA ILE A 179 13.87 8.40 -5.63
C ILE A 179 13.91 9.09 -7.00
N THR A 180 12.77 9.08 -7.69
CA THR A 180 12.58 9.76 -8.98
C THR A 180 11.40 10.74 -8.94
N GLY A 181 10.46 10.54 -8.00
CA GLY A 181 9.36 11.46 -7.74
C GLY A 181 9.34 11.86 -6.28
N LEU A 182 9.52 13.13 -5.99
CA LEU A 182 9.48 13.70 -4.65
C LEU A 182 8.57 14.93 -4.67
N TYR A 183 7.44 14.85 -3.98
CA TYR A 183 6.44 15.90 -3.94
C TYR A 183 6.34 16.45 -2.52
N LEU A 184 6.69 17.72 -2.36
CA LEU A 184 6.82 18.41 -1.07
C LEU A 184 6.03 19.72 -1.04
N ASP A 185 5.07 19.93 -1.94
CA ASP A 185 4.25 21.13 -1.96
C ASP A 185 3.57 21.34 -0.60
N GLY A 186 3.64 22.58 -0.08
CA GLY A 186 3.12 22.92 1.25
C GLY A 186 3.89 22.34 2.45
N VAL A 187 4.94 21.53 2.24
CA VAL A 187 5.82 21.06 3.32
C VAL A 187 6.82 22.17 3.66
N MET A 188 6.98 22.45 4.95
CA MET A 188 7.97 23.40 5.42
C MET A 188 9.36 22.75 5.36
N VAL A 189 10.13 23.16 4.36
CA VAL A 189 11.53 22.79 4.19
C VAL A 189 12.40 23.96 4.61
N SER A 190 13.15 23.81 5.69
CA SER A 190 14.11 24.81 6.16
C SER A 190 15.40 24.14 6.59
N ALA A 191 16.53 24.58 6.04
CA ALA A 191 17.87 24.15 6.40
C ALA A 191 18.81 25.36 6.42
N GLU A 192 19.94 25.28 7.13
CA GLU A 192 20.95 26.36 7.08
C GLU A 192 21.60 26.40 5.68
N GLY A 193 22.03 27.57 5.19
CA GLY A 193 22.52 27.72 3.81
C GLY A 193 23.67 26.78 3.42
N LYS A 194 24.51 26.38 4.38
CA LYS A 194 25.59 25.39 4.21
C LYS A 194 25.10 23.95 3.99
N GLU A 195 23.88 23.62 4.40
CA GLU A 195 23.29 22.27 4.29
C GLU A 195 22.63 22.02 2.92
N TRP A 196 22.45 23.07 2.11
CA TRP A 196 21.88 22.97 0.76
C TRP A 196 22.93 22.79 -0.35
N CYS A 197 24.18 23.17 -0.09
CA CYS A 197 25.25 23.20 -1.08
C CYS A 197 26.44 22.33 -0.63
N HIS A 198 26.42 21.05 -1.00
CA HIS A 198 27.59 20.16 -1.01
C HIS A 198 27.60 19.31 -2.27
#